data_AF-A0A2H0NBI4-F1
#
_entry.id   AF-A0A2H0NBI4-F1
#
_cell.length_a   1.000
_cell.length_b   1.000
_cell.length_c   1.000
_cell.angle_alpha   90.00
_cell.angle_beta   90.00
_cell.angle_gamma   90.00
#
_symmetry.space_group_name_H-M   'P 1'
#
loop_
_entity.id
_entity.type
_entity.pdbx_description
1 polymer ?
#
loop_
_entity_poly.entity_id
_entity_poly.type
_entity_poly.pdbx_seq_one_letter_code
_entity_poly.pdbx_strand_id
1 'polypeptide(L)' 'MTKRKMILCSACLLGIKSRYDNKTKPNKKVIRLSKKEIFIPVCPEQLGGLPTPREQAEQRGNKVITKSG' A
#
# COMPACT_ATOMS: atom_id res chain seq x y z
N MET A 1 -29.06 -3.23 -11.64
CA MET A 1 -27.76 -3.60 -11.01
C MET A 1 -26.93 -2.33 -10.86
N THR A 2 -26.51 -1.95 -9.65
CA THR A 2 -25.65 -0.77 -9.45
C THR A 2 -24.23 -1.10 -9.92
N LYS A 3 -23.67 -0.24 -10.79
CA LYS A 3 -22.31 -0.42 -11.32
C LYS A 3 -21.29 -0.22 -10.21
N ARG A 4 -20.51 -1.24 -9.91
CA ARG A 4 -19.36 -1.14 -8.98
C ARG A 4 -18.23 -0.36 -9.63
N LYS A 5 -17.58 0.52 -8.87
CA LYS A 5 -16.37 1.23 -9.27
C LYS A 5 -15.15 0.34 -9.07
N MET A 6 -14.13 0.52 -9.91
CA MET A 6 -12.79 -0.03 -9.71
C MET A 6 -11.89 1.06 -9.13
N ILE A 7 -11.21 0.75 -8.03
CA ILE A 7 -10.46 1.73 -7.24
C ILE A 7 -9.08 1.14 -6.92
N LEU A 8 -8.01 1.88 -7.22
CA LEU A 8 -6.67 1.53 -6.73
C LEU A 8 -6.56 1.88 -5.25
N CYS A 9 -5.97 0.98 -4.47
CA CYS A 9 -5.81 1.19 -3.03
C CYS A 9 -4.46 0.66 -2.55
N SER A 10 -3.81 1.38 -1.64
CA SER A 10 -2.59 0.91 -0.99
C SER A 10 -2.82 -0.47 -0.36
N ALA A 11 -2.07 -1.48 -0.81
CA ALA A 11 -2.25 -2.88 -0.43
C ALA A 11 -2.22 -3.09 1.10
N CYS A 12 -1.38 -2.32 1.80
CA CYS A 12 -1.27 -2.36 3.25
C CYS A 12 -2.57 -1.99 4.00
N LEU A 13 -3.44 -1.15 3.41
CA LEU A 13 -4.75 -0.78 3.97
C LEU A 13 -5.78 -1.91 3.85
N LEU A 14 -5.57 -2.83 2.91
CA LEU A 14 -6.35 -4.05 2.73
C LEU A 14 -5.79 -5.24 3.53
N GLY A 15 -4.71 -5.02 4.30
CA GLY A 15 -4.11 -6.05 5.16
C GLY A 15 -3.03 -6.88 4.48
N ILE A 16 -2.59 -6.53 3.27
CA ILE A 16 -1.46 -7.20 2.60
C ILE A 16 -0.15 -6.77 3.27
N LYS A 17 0.76 -7.72 3.51
CA LYS A 17 2.08 -7.50 4.11
C LYS A 17 3.03 -6.84 3.09
N SER A 18 2.83 -5.54 2.85
CA SER A 18 3.63 -4.76 1.91
C SER A 18 4.36 -3.57 2.56
N ARG A 19 4.22 -3.36 3.87
CA ARG A 19 4.93 -2.29 4.60
C ARG A 19 6.41 -2.64 4.75
N TYR A 20 7.25 -1.61 4.88
CA TYR A 20 8.69 -1.76 5.07
C TYR A 20 9.07 -2.70 6.24
N ASP A 21 8.26 -2.72 7.31
CA ASP A 21 8.46 -3.52 8.51
C ASP A 21 7.83 -4.93 8.46
N ASN A 22 7.34 -5.36 7.28
CA ASN A 22 6.59 -6.61 7.08
C ASN A 22 5.32 -6.73 7.96
N LYS A 23 4.86 -5.62 8.56
CA LYS A 23 3.60 -5.56 9.31
C LYS A 23 2.45 -5.16 8.41
N THR A 24 1.23 -5.34 8.91
CA THR A 24 0.01 -4.88 8.24
C THR A 24 -0.56 -3.66 8.98
N LYS A 25 -1.34 -2.84 8.27
CA LYS A 25 -2.10 -1.73 8.89
C LYS A 25 -3.48 -1.64 8.24
N PRO A 26 -4.33 -2.69 8.39
CA PRO A 26 -5.62 -2.72 7.75
C PRO A 26 -6.49 -1.55 8.21
N ASN A 27 -7.15 -0.88 7.27
CA ASN A 27 -8.11 0.17 7.57
C ASN A 27 -9.52 -0.39 7.52
N LYS A 28 -10.21 -0.41 8.68
CA LYS A 28 -11.57 -0.96 8.81
C LYS A 28 -12.58 -0.32 7.84
N LYS A 29 -12.46 0.99 7.55
CA LYS A 29 -13.36 1.68 6.62
C LYS A 29 -13.12 1.22 5.18
N VAL A 30 -11.85 1.06 4.78
CA VAL A 30 -11.45 0.55 3.46
C VAL A 30 -11.94 -0.89 3.27
N ILE A 31 -11.72 -1.76 4.26
CA ILE A 31 -12.19 -3.16 4.23
C ILE A 31 -13.72 -3.24 4.12
N ARG A 32 -14.44 -2.34 4.79
CA ARG A 32 -15.90 -2.29 4.67
C ARG A 32 -16.34 -1.82 3.28
N LEU A 33 -15.59 -0.90 2.67
CA LEU A 33 -15.89 -0.37 1.34
C LEU A 33 -15.54 -1.37 0.23
N SER A 34 -14.50 -2.20 0.41
CA SER A 34 -14.13 -3.26 -0.53
C SER A 34 -15.16 -4.39 -0.64
N LYS A 35 -16.12 -4.47 0.28
CA LYS A 35 -17.29 -5.34 0.15
C LYS A 35 -18.34 -4.81 -0.83
N LYS A 36 -18.28 -3.51 -1.17
CA LYS A 36 -19.25 -2.83 -2.04
C LYS A 36 -18.67 -2.49 -3.42
N GLU A 37 -17.40 -2.09 -3.46
CA GLU A 37 -16.69 -1.71 -4.68
C GLU A 37 -15.54 -2.68 -4.97
N ILE A 38 -14.97 -2.61 -6.18
CA ILE A 38 -13.82 -3.43 -6.57
C ILE A 38 -12.54 -2.67 -6.23
N PHE A 39 -11.72 -3.26 -5.37
CA PHE A 39 -10.44 -2.70 -4.95
C PHE A 39 -9.29 -3.46 -5.59
N ILE A 40 -8.41 -2.74 -6.29
CA ILE A 40 -7.17 -3.27 -6.86
C ILE A 40 -6.04 -2.90 -5.88
N PRO A 41 -5.46 -3.87 -5.15
CA PRO A 41 -4.39 -3.60 -4.20
C PRO A 41 -3.09 -3.26 -4.93
N VAL A 42 -2.44 -2.18 -4.52
CA VAL A 42 -1.19 -1.70 -5.11
C VAL A 42 -0.19 -1.36 -4.00
N CYS A 43 1.04 -1.84 -4.12
CA CYS A 43 2.18 -1.32 -3.35
C CYS A 43 3.22 -0.77 -4.33
N PRO A 44 3.30 0.57 -4.50
CA PRO A 44 4.23 1.17 -5.45
C PRO A 44 5.69 0.78 -5.19
N GLU A 45 6.08 0.66 -3.92
CA GLU A 45 7.44 0.28 -3.53
C GLU A 45 7.82 -1.14 -3.99
N GLN A 46 6.93 -2.13 -3.78
CA GLN A 46 7.17 -3.51 -4.25
C GLN A 46 7.10 -3.61 -5.79
N LEU A 47 6.15 -2.92 -6.43
CA LEU A 47 6.07 -2.86 -7.89
C LEU A 47 7.26 -2.14 -8.51
N GLY A 48 7.88 -1.22 -7.78
CA GLY A 48 9.15 -0.57 -8.12
C GLY A 48 10.38 -1.41 -7.80
N GLY A 49 10.21 -2.64 -7.30
CA GLY A 49 11.30 -3.61 -7.07
C GLY A 49 11.84 -3.66 -5.64
N LEU A 50 11.31 -2.89 -4.69
CA LEU A 50 11.79 -2.95 -3.30
C LEU A 50 11.26 -4.21 -2.58
N PRO A 51 12.10 -4.87 -1.74
CA PRO A 51 11.67 -6.03 -0.99
C PRO A 51 10.70 -5.67 0.15
N THR A 52 10.14 -6.71 0.78
CA THR A 52 9.50 -6.62 2.10
C THR A 52 10.11 -7.73 2.97
N PRO A 53 10.80 -7.41 4.09
CA PRO A 53 11.01 -6.06 4.64
C PRO A 53 12.01 -5.21 3.82
N ARG A 54 12.05 -3.91 4.11
CA ARG A 54 13.01 -2.93 3.57
C ARG A 54 13.24 -1.82 4.60
N GLU A 55 14.30 -1.04 4.42
CA GLU A 55 14.61 0.08 5.30
C GLU A 55 13.56 1.20 5.19
N GLN A 56 13.38 1.96 6.27
CA GLN A 56 12.59 3.19 6.22
C GLN A 56 13.25 4.19 5.29
N ALA A 57 12.43 4.88 4.50
CA ALA A 57 12.87 5.94 3.60
C ALA A 57 11.98 7.17 3.74
N GLU A 58 12.56 8.32 3.50
CA GLU A 58 11.90 9.62 3.54
C GLU A 58 12.19 10.40 2.26
N GLN A 59 11.23 11.22 1.83
CA GLN A 59 11.44 12.13 0.73
C GLN A 59 12.27 13.33 1.20
N ARG A 60 13.39 13.59 0.51
CA ARG A 60 14.23 14.78 0.69
C ARG A 60 14.38 15.48 -0.66
N GLY A 61 13.60 16.55 -0.86
CA GLY A 61 13.50 17.23 -2.15
C GLY A 61 12.93 16.32 -3.24
N ASN A 62 13.67 16.13 -4.32
CA ASN A 62 13.31 15.26 -5.45
C ASN A 62 13.82 13.81 -5.31
N LYS A 63 14.39 13.45 -4.16
CA LYS A 63 14.91 12.10 -3.88
C LYS A 63 14.14 11.43 -2.75
N VAL A 64 14.15 10.11 -2.75
CA VAL A 64 13.75 9.27 -1.61
C VAL A 64 15.02 8.61 -1.10
N ILE A 65 15.33 8.79 0.18
CA ILE A 65 16.59 8.37 0.80
C ILE A 65 16.27 7.49 2.00
N THR A 66 16.99 6.37 2.17
CA THR A 66 16.85 5.51 3.35
C THR A 66 17.55 6.13 4.56
N LYS A 67 17.39 5.53 5.74
CA LYS A 67 18.11 5.99 6.93
C LYS A 67 19.64 5.81 6.80
N SER A 68 20.10 4.82 6.03
CA SER A 68 21.52 4.57 5.75
C SER A 68 22.16 5.50 4.70
N GLY A 69 21.36 6.31 4.00
CA GLY A 69 21.83 7.24 2.96
C GLY A 69 21.68 6.68 1.54
#